data_AF-A0A7H0LNY0-F1
#
_entry.id   AF-A0A7H0LNY0-F1
#
_cell.length_a   1.000
_cell.length_b   1.000
_cell.length_c   1.000
_cell.angle_alpha   90.00
_cell.angle_beta   90.00
_cell.angle_gamma   90.00
#
_symmetry.space_group_name_H-M   'P 1'
#
loop_
_entity.id
_entity.type
_entity.pdbx_description
1 polymer ?
#
loop_
_entity_poly.entity_id
_entity_poly.type
_entity_poly.pdbx_seq_one_letter_code
_entity_poly.pdbx_strand_id
1 'polypeptide(L)'
;MRWAVSFAIEPVLAKLTPEGRAALLAEAVEGPSPIFATYMVTRMSVEHGRAGDQEAKSEHERSLPLAAVVDLEQALATRIARDAASGALVQFDDAAGMMWTWANLTSEATVHDWIASKFDEPSFAAWLMKTFTGEGTSHSFGDMVGQRIYTVSRDSLSKLLDVDKLQAIAEQMVADGKDDHSAAEHFLAGLKDRF
;
A
#
# COMPACT_ATOMS: atom_id res chain seq x y z
N MET A 1 12.74 7.67 -2.22
CA MET A 1 11.84 8.63 -1.55
C MET A 1 11.81 8.48 -0.02
N ARG A 2 11.66 7.27 0.55
CA ARG A 2 11.63 7.02 2.01
C ARG A 2 12.83 7.60 2.79
N TRP A 3 14.03 7.58 2.21
CA TRP A 3 15.24 8.13 2.84
C TRP A 3 15.21 9.66 3.03
N ALA A 4 14.66 10.42 2.07
CA ALA A 4 14.58 11.87 2.18
C ALA A 4 13.59 12.32 3.27
N VAL A 5 12.53 11.53 3.52
CA VAL A 5 11.55 11.81 4.57
C VAL A 5 12.19 11.70 5.95
N SER A 6 12.88 10.59 6.23
CA SER A 6 13.50 10.36 7.54
C SER A 6 14.64 11.35 7.84
N PHE A 7 15.41 11.79 6.84
CA PHE A 7 16.56 12.67 7.06
C PHE A 7 16.26 14.17 6.98
N ALA A 8 15.24 14.59 6.22
CA ALA A 8 14.95 16.03 6.06
C ALA A 8 13.68 16.47 6.79
N ILE A 9 12.63 15.63 6.80
CA ILE A 9 11.31 16.05 7.27
C ILE A 9 11.15 15.78 8.77
N GLU A 10 11.50 14.58 9.24
CA GLU A 10 11.41 14.24 10.68
C GLU A 10 12.18 15.25 11.56
N PRO A 11 13.42 15.69 11.24
CA PRO A 11 14.12 16.70 12.05
C PRO A 11 13.48 18.09 12.02
N VAL A 12 12.76 18.44 10.94
CA VAL A 12 12.02 19.70 10.86
C VAL A 12 10.76 19.62 11.72
N LEU A 13 10.01 18.52 11.61
CA LEU A 13 8.82 18.27 12.44
C LEU A 13 9.17 18.19 13.93
N ALA A 14 10.35 17.66 14.28
CA ALA A 14 10.84 17.58 15.65
C ALA A 14 11.01 18.96 16.33
N LYS A 15 11.18 20.03 15.54
CA LYS A 15 11.29 21.41 16.05
C LYS A 15 9.93 22.04 16.38
N LEU A 16 8.83 21.45 15.92
CA LEU A 16 7.48 21.92 16.20
C LEU A 16 6.96 21.34 17.51
N THR A 17 6.06 22.07 18.17
CA THR A 17 5.24 21.52 19.25
C THR A 17 4.37 20.36 18.71
N PRO A 18 3.91 19.45 19.58
CA PRO A 18 3.02 18.37 19.15
C PRO A 18 1.77 18.88 18.41
N GLU A 19 1.18 19.99 18.84
CA GLU A 19 0.01 20.60 18.22
C GLU A 19 0.34 21.16 16.83
N GLY A 20 1.45 21.88 16.69
CA GLY A 20 1.90 22.41 15.40
C GLY A 20 2.26 21.31 14.41
N ARG A 21 2.83 20.21 14.91
CA ARG A 21 3.12 19.01 14.13
C ARG A 21 1.85 18.31 13.66
N ALA A 22 0.87 18.14 14.54
CA ALA A 22 -0.41 17.52 14.21
C ALA A 22 -1.17 18.34 13.15
N ALA A 23 -1.22 19.67 13.30
CA ALA A 23 -1.86 20.55 12.33
C ALA A 23 -1.21 20.47 10.93
N LEU A 24 0.12 20.51 10.86
CA LEU A 24 0.84 20.41 9.59
C LEU A 24 0.65 19.03 8.92
N LEU A 25 0.62 17.96 9.71
CA LEU A 25 0.34 16.62 9.20
C LEU A 25 -1.11 16.48 8.70
N ALA A 26 -2.07 17.10 9.38
CA ALA A 26 -3.47 17.11 8.93
C ALA A 26 -3.62 17.84 7.57
N GLU A 27 -2.93 18.97 7.38
CA GLU A 27 -2.85 19.64 6.08
C GLU A 27 -2.18 18.76 5.02
N ALA A 28 -1.10 18.06 5.39
CA ALA A 28 -0.39 17.17 4.48
C ALA A 28 -1.23 15.96 4.03
N VAL A 29 -2.13 15.46 4.89
CA VAL A 29 -3.09 14.39 4.53
C VAL A 29 -4.00 14.82 3.37
N GLU A 30 -4.41 16.09 3.34
CA GLU A 30 -5.22 16.62 2.23
C GLU A 30 -4.38 17.14 1.04
N GLY A 31 -3.06 17.15 1.19
CA GLY A 31 -2.12 17.63 0.20
C GLY A 31 -2.00 16.77 -1.07
N PRO A 32 -1.07 17.14 -1.96
CA PRO A 32 -0.90 16.49 -3.26
C PRO A 32 -0.18 15.13 -3.20
N SER A 33 0.42 14.76 -2.07
CA SER A 33 1.21 13.53 -1.95
C SER A 33 0.59 12.55 -0.93
N PRO A 34 -0.39 11.73 -1.36
CA PRO A 34 -1.03 10.76 -0.48
C PRO A 34 -0.07 9.63 -0.05
N ILE A 35 0.93 9.31 -0.87
CA ILE A 35 1.99 8.36 -0.49
C ILE A 35 2.78 8.88 0.72
N PHE A 36 3.14 10.16 0.71
CA PHE A 36 3.84 10.78 1.83
C PHE A 36 2.97 10.82 3.08
N ALA A 37 1.69 11.22 2.94
CA ALA A 37 0.74 11.21 4.06
C ALA A 37 0.59 9.80 4.66
N THR A 38 0.42 8.78 3.81
CA THR A 38 0.33 7.36 4.18
C THR A 38 1.55 6.93 4.99
N TYR A 39 2.75 7.26 4.52
CA TYR A 39 3.99 6.97 5.22
C TYR A 39 4.05 7.65 6.58
N MET A 40 3.81 8.96 6.66
CA MET A 40 3.94 9.72 7.89
C MET A 40 2.94 9.29 8.96
N VAL A 41 1.66 9.13 8.60
CA VAL A 41 0.62 8.70 9.54
C VAL A 41 0.94 7.29 10.04
N THR A 42 1.27 6.35 9.15
CA THR A 42 1.65 4.98 9.54
C THR A 42 2.85 4.99 10.48
N ARG A 43 3.86 5.83 10.23
CA ARG A 43 5.02 5.98 11.12
C ARG A 43 4.61 6.44 12.52
N MET A 44 3.70 7.41 12.62
CA MET A 44 3.17 7.82 13.93
C MET A 44 2.40 6.67 14.59
N SER A 45 1.53 5.95 13.87
CA SER A 45 0.81 4.79 14.39
C SER A 45 1.73 3.70 14.95
N VAL A 46 2.88 3.45 14.29
CA VAL A 46 3.91 2.50 14.76
C VAL A 46 4.46 2.92 16.14
N GLU A 47 4.67 4.22 16.39
CA GLU A 47 5.17 4.69 17.70
C GLU A 47 4.20 4.36 18.84
N HIS A 48 2.92 4.20 18.52
CA HIS A 48 1.87 3.84 19.46
C HIS A 48 1.54 2.34 19.45
N GLY A 49 2.28 1.51 18.70
CA GLY A 49 2.02 0.08 18.57
C GLY A 49 0.68 -0.23 17.90
N ARG A 50 0.17 0.70 17.07
CA ARG A 50 -1.12 0.57 16.36
C ARG A 50 -0.98 0.04 14.94
N ALA A 51 0.24 0.03 14.42
CA ALA A 51 0.56 -0.46 13.09
C ALA A 51 1.84 -1.29 13.12
N GLY A 52 1.83 -2.41 12.40
CA GLY A 52 2.92 -3.39 12.39
C GLY A 52 3.08 -4.15 13.71
N ASP A 53 4.19 -4.87 13.84
CA ASP A 53 4.46 -5.77 14.97
C ASP A 53 5.36 -5.14 16.05
N GLN A 54 5.58 -3.81 15.99
CA GLN A 54 6.46 -3.12 16.95
C GLN A 54 5.71 -2.77 18.23
N GLU A 55 6.35 -2.99 19.38
CA GLU A 55 5.84 -2.51 20.65
C GLU A 55 5.75 -0.98 20.67
N ALA A 56 4.72 -0.46 21.35
CA ALA A 56 4.56 0.97 21.50
C ALA A 56 5.78 1.58 22.21
N LYS A 57 6.30 2.67 21.65
CA LYS A 57 7.34 3.47 22.31
C LYS A 57 6.83 4.02 23.64
N SER A 58 7.75 4.38 24.52
CA SER A 58 7.38 5.08 25.76
C SER A 58 6.81 6.48 25.45
N GLU A 59 6.01 7.03 26.36
CA GLU A 59 5.29 8.29 26.11
C GLU A 59 6.19 9.47 25.72
N HIS A 60 7.39 9.54 26.31
CA HIS A 60 8.36 10.61 26.05
C HIS A 60 9.14 10.44 24.73
N GLU A 61 9.07 9.27 24.11
CA GLU A 61 9.70 8.97 22.81
C GLU A 61 8.72 9.12 21.64
N ARG A 62 7.42 9.33 21.93
CA ARG A 62 6.38 9.51 20.92
C ARG A 62 6.39 10.93 20.39
N SER A 63 6.19 11.03 19.07
CA SER A 63 6.16 12.28 18.35
C SER A 63 4.86 13.07 18.56
N LEU A 64 3.77 12.38 18.83
CA LEU A 64 2.43 12.95 19.01
C LEU A 64 1.69 12.27 20.15
N PRO A 65 0.71 12.94 20.77
CA PRO A 65 -0.24 12.28 21.66
C PRO A 65 -1.13 11.33 20.85
N LEU A 66 -1.59 10.26 21.50
CA LEU A 66 -2.40 9.22 20.85
C LEU A 66 -3.66 9.79 20.17
N ALA A 67 -4.34 10.75 20.81
CA ALA A 67 -5.54 11.37 20.25
C ALA A 67 -5.27 12.00 18.87
N ALA A 68 -4.18 12.75 18.72
CA ALA A 68 -3.82 13.35 17.44
C ALA A 68 -3.49 12.30 16.37
N VAL A 69 -2.89 11.17 16.75
CA VAL A 69 -2.62 10.07 15.82
C VAL A 69 -3.92 9.45 15.33
N VAL A 70 -4.89 9.21 16.23
CA VAL A 70 -6.21 8.69 15.86
C VAL A 70 -6.95 9.64 14.90
N ASP A 71 -6.88 10.95 15.13
CA ASP A 71 -7.50 11.93 14.24
C ASP A 71 -6.86 11.91 12.84
N LEU A 72 -5.53 11.80 12.76
CA LEU A 72 -4.79 11.68 11.49
C LEU A 72 -5.09 10.36 10.77
N GLU A 73 -5.19 9.26 11.51
CA GLU A 73 -5.61 7.94 10.99
C GLU A 73 -6.99 8.03 10.33
N GLN A 74 -7.96 8.65 11.02
CA GLN A 74 -9.31 8.82 10.50
C GLN A 74 -9.36 9.73 9.27
N ALA A 75 -8.60 10.83 9.27
CA ALA A 75 -8.49 11.73 8.13
C ALA A 75 -7.89 11.02 6.90
N LEU A 76 -6.81 10.25 7.10
CA LEU A 76 -6.16 9.50 6.04
C LEU A 76 -7.08 8.40 5.47
N ALA A 77 -7.76 7.65 6.32
CA ALA A 77 -8.73 6.64 5.88
C ALA A 77 -9.85 7.27 5.04
N THR A 78 -10.36 8.43 5.46
CA THR A 78 -11.38 9.18 4.73
C THR A 78 -10.88 9.66 3.38
N ARG A 79 -9.63 10.15 3.32
CA ARG A 79 -8.98 10.56 2.07
C ARG A 79 -8.82 9.39 1.11
N ILE A 80 -8.30 8.25 1.57
CA ILE A 80 -8.10 7.09 0.71
C ILE A 80 -9.45 6.57 0.18
N ALA A 81 -10.49 6.51 1.03
CA ALA A 81 -11.83 6.12 0.60
C ALA A 81 -12.41 7.05 -0.48
N ARG A 82 -12.19 8.37 -0.36
CA ARG A 82 -12.57 9.36 -1.37
C ARG A 82 -11.82 9.16 -2.69
N ASP A 83 -10.51 8.92 -2.62
CA ASP A 83 -9.68 8.68 -3.80
C ASP A 83 -10.04 7.33 -4.46
N ALA A 84 -10.43 6.33 -3.67
CA ALA A 84 -10.95 5.05 -4.14
C ALA A 84 -12.31 5.18 -4.85
N ALA A 85 -13.23 5.98 -4.28
CA ALA A 85 -14.55 6.22 -4.85
C ALA A 85 -14.50 7.03 -6.17
N SER A 86 -13.57 7.98 -6.27
CA SER A 86 -13.37 8.80 -7.49
C SER A 86 -12.54 8.10 -8.58
N GLY A 87 -11.95 6.93 -8.27
CA GLY A 87 -11.03 6.24 -9.17
C GLY A 87 -9.63 6.86 -9.24
N ALA A 88 -9.33 7.86 -8.40
CA ALA A 88 -7.98 8.44 -8.31
C ALA A 88 -6.96 7.45 -7.73
N LEU A 89 -7.39 6.55 -6.83
CA LEU A 89 -6.50 5.60 -6.15
C LEU A 89 -5.67 4.74 -7.12
N VAL A 90 -6.26 4.35 -8.27
CA VAL A 90 -5.59 3.48 -9.25
C VAL A 90 -4.44 4.17 -9.99
N GLN A 91 -4.35 5.50 -9.89
CA GLN A 91 -3.33 6.33 -10.55
C GLN A 91 -2.05 6.48 -9.71
N PHE A 92 -2.05 6.03 -8.45
CA PHE A 92 -0.88 6.17 -7.58
C PHE A 92 0.05 4.96 -7.70
N ASP A 93 1.36 5.23 -7.81
CA ASP A 93 2.39 4.20 -7.94
C ASP A 93 2.45 3.24 -6.74
N ASP A 94 2.11 3.70 -5.54
CA ASP A 94 2.09 2.90 -4.29
C ASP A 94 0.66 2.56 -3.83
N ALA A 95 -0.26 2.35 -4.78
CA ALA A 95 -1.65 2.02 -4.45
C ALA A 95 -1.77 0.75 -3.59
N ALA A 96 -0.87 -0.23 -3.77
CA ALA A 96 -0.81 -1.43 -2.91
C ALA A 96 -0.59 -1.05 -1.44
N GLY A 97 0.43 -0.23 -1.16
CA GLY A 97 0.72 0.25 0.19
C GLY A 97 -0.45 1.05 0.76
N MET A 98 -1.08 1.90 -0.05
CA MET A 98 -2.25 2.68 0.37
C MET A 98 -3.47 1.80 0.69
N MET A 99 -3.75 0.75 -0.08
CA MET A 99 -4.83 -0.20 0.20
C MET A 99 -4.58 -0.96 1.50
N TRP A 100 -3.34 -1.40 1.75
CA TRP A 100 -2.96 -2.04 3.00
C TRP A 100 -3.10 -1.11 4.21
N THR A 101 -2.63 0.13 4.08
CA THR A 101 -2.84 1.13 5.12
C THR A 101 -4.34 1.37 5.34
N TRP A 102 -5.13 1.50 4.28
CA TRP A 102 -6.57 1.70 4.39
C TRP A 102 -7.26 0.54 5.12
N ALA A 103 -6.90 -0.71 4.81
CA ALA A 103 -7.40 -1.89 5.52
C ALA A 103 -7.04 -1.86 7.00
N ASN A 104 -5.79 -1.50 7.35
CA ASN A 104 -5.33 -1.40 8.73
C ASN A 104 -6.03 -0.28 9.52
N LEU A 105 -6.38 0.82 8.85
CA LEU A 105 -7.07 1.96 9.48
C LEU A 105 -8.59 1.75 9.60
N THR A 106 -9.16 0.86 8.80
CA THR A 106 -10.60 0.59 8.76
C THR A 106 -10.88 -0.88 9.04
N SER A 107 -10.94 -1.71 7.99
CA SER A 107 -10.96 -3.17 8.07
C SER A 107 -10.56 -3.79 6.74
N GLU A 108 -10.05 -5.02 6.77
CA GLU A 108 -9.82 -5.84 5.57
C GLU A 108 -11.10 -5.97 4.72
N ALA A 109 -12.26 -6.15 5.38
CA ALA A 109 -13.56 -6.25 4.73
C ALA A 109 -13.92 -4.99 3.93
N THR A 110 -13.61 -3.79 4.43
CA THR A 110 -13.90 -2.54 3.72
C THR A 110 -13.17 -2.46 2.38
N VAL A 111 -11.89 -2.82 2.35
CA VAL A 111 -11.09 -2.80 1.12
C VAL A 111 -11.51 -3.95 0.20
N HIS A 112 -11.80 -5.12 0.76
CA HIS A 112 -12.33 -6.27 0.03
C HIS A 112 -13.63 -5.94 -0.70
N ASP A 113 -14.60 -5.33 -0.03
CA ASP A 113 -15.88 -4.97 -0.62
C ASP A 113 -15.72 -3.92 -1.72
N TRP A 114 -14.81 -2.96 -1.53
CA TRP A 114 -14.47 -2.00 -2.58
C TRP A 114 -13.87 -2.70 -3.80
N ILE A 115 -12.87 -3.59 -3.62
CA ILE A 115 -12.27 -4.37 -4.71
C ILE A 115 -13.33 -5.22 -5.42
N ALA A 116 -14.18 -5.91 -4.67
CA ALA A 116 -15.24 -6.76 -5.21
C ALA A 116 -16.24 -5.95 -6.06
N SER A 117 -16.58 -4.72 -5.64
CA SER A 117 -17.48 -3.82 -6.39
C SER A 117 -16.90 -3.33 -7.73
N LYS A 118 -15.58 -3.42 -7.90
CA LYS A 118 -14.83 -2.94 -9.06
C LYS A 118 -14.32 -4.05 -9.97
N PHE A 119 -14.46 -5.32 -9.55
CA PHE A 119 -13.85 -6.46 -10.21
C PHE A 119 -14.26 -6.64 -11.67
N ASP A 120 -15.49 -6.25 -12.01
CA ASP A 120 -16.05 -6.37 -13.35
C ASP A 120 -15.79 -5.12 -14.22
N GLU A 121 -15.13 -4.08 -13.68
CA GLU A 121 -14.72 -2.92 -14.46
C GLU A 121 -13.59 -3.28 -15.43
N PRO A 122 -13.65 -2.80 -16.68
CA PRO A 122 -12.58 -3.03 -17.65
C PRO A 122 -11.23 -2.62 -17.09
N SER A 123 -10.22 -3.47 -17.30
CA SER A 123 -8.83 -3.25 -16.88
C SER A 123 -8.56 -3.22 -15.37
N PHE A 124 -9.57 -3.27 -14.50
CA PHE A 124 -9.35 -3.24 -13.04
C PHE A 124 -8.62 -4.50 -12.55
N ALA A 125 -8.98 -5.68 -13.07
CA ALA A 125 -8.28 -6.92 -12.75
C ALA A 125 -6.80 -6.88 -13.18
N ALA A 126 -6.51 -6.36 -14.38
CA ALA A 126 -5.13 -6.18 -14.86
C ALA A 126 -4.35 -5.19 -13.99
N TRP A 127 -5.01 -4.12 -13.54
CA TRP A 127 -4.43 -3.17 -12.59
C TRP A 127 -4.09 -3.86 -11.25
N LEU A 128 -5.02 -4.64 -10.66
CA LEU A 128 -4.75 -5.40 -9.44
C LEU A 128 -3.55 -6.33 -9.59
N MET A 129 -3.48 -7.08 -10.69
CA MET A 129 -2.36 -7.98 -10.98
C MET A 129 -1.03 -7.21 -11.00
N LYS A 130 -0.97 -6.08 -11.70
CA LYS A 130 0.22 -5.23 -11.74
C LYS A 130 0.57 -4.64 -10.36
N THR A 131 -0.43 -4.17 -9.63
CA THR A 131 -0.26 -3.48 -8.34
C THR A 131 0.23 -4.43 -7.24
N PHE A 132 -0.20 -5.69 -7.24
CA PHE A 132 0.17 -6.67 -6.22
C PHE A 132 1.30 -7.63 -6.61
N THR A 133 1.81 -7.54 -7.84
CA THR A 133 2.98 -8.33 -8.27
C THR A 133 4.26 -7.56 -7.99
N GLY A 134 5.12 -8.12 -7.14
CA GLY A 134 6.49 -7.62 -6.95
C GLY A 134 7.40 -8.08 -8.09
N GLU A 135 8.37 -7.24 -8.47
CA GLU A 135 9.43 -7.58 -9.42
C GLU A 135 10.79 -7.44 -8.73
N GLY A 136 11.61 -8.50 -8.81
CA GLY A 136 12.98 -8.51 -8.34
C GLY A 136 13.92 -9.00 -9.44
N THR A 137 15.21 -8.65 -9.33
CA THR A 137 16.25 -9.24 -10.18
C THR A 137 17.21 -10.02 -9.29
N SER A 138 17.41 -11.30 -9.61
CA SER A 138 18.46 -12.12 -9.00
C SER A 138 19.70 -12.14 -9.91
N HIS A 139 20.87 -12.06 -9.30
CA HIS A 139 22.16 -12.22 -9.96
C HIS A 139 22.89 -13.42 -9.35
N SER A 140 23.18 -14.42 -10.17
CA SER A 140 24.09 -15.51 -9.77
C SER A 140 25.54 -15.02 -9.90
N PHE A 141 26.29 -15.05 -8.80
CA PHE A 141 27.73 -14.78 -8.79
C PHE A 141 28.47 -15.86 -9.59
N GLY A 142 28.69 -15.60 -10.88
CA GLY A 142 29.40 -16.50 -11.79
C GLY A 142 29.10 -16.19 -13.26
N ASP A 143 27.82 -16.00 -13.61
CA ASP A 143 27.38 -15.95 -15.02
C ASP A 143 26.79 -14.60 -15.47
N MET A 144 26.61 -13.62 -14.57
CA MET A 144 26.02 -12.29 -14.87
C MET A 144 24.71 -12.29 -15.67
N VAL A 145 23.95 -13.40 -15.69
CA VAL A 145 22.60 -13.44 -16.25
C VAL A 145 21.64 -13.01 -15.16
N GLY A 146 21.08 -11.81 -15.30
CA GLY A 146 19.99 -11.36 -14.44
C GLY A 146 18.72 -12.13 -14.75
N GLN A 147 18.13 -12.77 -13.75
CA GLN A 147 16.80 -13.36 -13.86
C GLN A 147 15.79 -12.45 -13.17
N ARG A 148 14.72 -12.09 -13.90
CA ARG A 148 13.56 -11.43 -13.30
C ARG A 148 12.75 -12.47 -12.54
N ILE A 149 12.44 -12.16 -11.29
CA ILE A 149 11.60 -12.98 -10.42
C ILE A 149 10.38 -12.15 -10.09
N TYR A 150 9.20 -12.74 -10.26
CA TYR A 150 7.94 -12.13 -9.87
C TYR A 150 7.47 -12.77 -8.58
N THR A 151 6.94 -11.97 -7.66
CA THR A 151 6.49 -12.48 -6.36
C THR A 151 5.08 -12.00 -6.05
N VAL A 152 4.24 -12.93 -5.59
CA VAL A 152 2.89 -12.63 -5.10
C VAL A 152 2.69 -13.36 -3.78
N SER A 153 2.48 -12.61 -2.69
CA SER A 153 2.13 -13.21 -1.40
C SER A 153 0.64 -13.57 -1.39
N ARG A 154 0.31 -14.81 -1.76
CA ARG A 154 -1.09 -15.29 -1.76
C ARG A 154 -1.77 -15.11 -0.40
N ASP A 155 -1.07 -15.42 0.69
CA ASP A 155 -1.60 -15.34 2.05
C ASP A 155 -1.88 -13.91 2.51
N SER A 156 -1.08 -12.95 2.02
CA SER A 156 -1.40 -11.53 2.24
C SER A 156 -2.56 -11.13 1.34
N LEU A 157 -2.48 -11.43 0.05
CA LEU A 157 -3.48 -10.97 -0.92
C LEU A 157 -4.90 -11.48 -0.61
N SER A 158 -5.03 -12.70 -0.09
CA SER A 158 -6.32 -13.30 0.30
C SER A 158 -7.04 -12.57 1.43
N LYS A 159 -6.34 -11.69 2.17
CA LYS A 159 -6.97 -10.82 3.17
C LYS A 159 -7.73 -9.65 2.53
N LEU A 160 -7.31 -9.22 1.34
CA LEU A 160 -7.88 -8.07 0.66
C LEU A 160 -8.79 -8.43 -0.51
N LEU A 161 -8.60 -9.58 -1.17
CA LEU A 161 -9.38 -9.94 -2.34
C LEU A 161 -9.49 -11.46 -2.55
N ASP A 162 -10.44 -11.85 -3.39
CA ASP A 162 -10.57 -13.23 -3.88
C ASP A 162 -9.46 -13.55 -4.89
N VAL A 163 -8.40 -14.20 -4.40
CA VAL A 163 -7.21 -14.55 -5.20
C VAL A 163 -7.56 -15.59 -6.26
N ASP A 164 -8.49 -16.50 -5.98
CA ASP A 164 -8.90 -17.53 -6.92
C ASP A 164 -9.66 -16.92 -8.10
N LYS A 165 -10.57 -15.96 -7.82
CA LYS A 165 -11.22 -15.18 -8.87
C LYS A 165 -10.21 -14.41 -9.70
N LEU A 166 -9.23 -13.74 -9.07
CA LEU A 166 -8.20 -12.97 -9.80
C LEU A 166 -7.31 -13.89 -10.67
N GLN A 167 -6.93 -15.05 -10.14
CA GLN A 167 -6.16 -16.06 -10.86
C GLN A 167 -6.92 -16.58 -12.09
N ALA A 168 -8.21 -16.91 -11.95
CA ALA A 168 -9.02 -17.37 -13.07
C ALA A 168 -9.13 -16.31 -14.19
N ILE A 169 -9.27 -15.03 -13.83
CA ILE A 169 -9.24 -13.94 -14.82
C ILE A 169 -7.87 -13.85 -15.50
N ALA A 170 -6.77 -13.97 -14.75
CA ALA A 170 -5.42 -13.93 -15.31
C ALA A 170 -5.22 -15.07 -16.34
N GLU A 171 -5.62 -16.29 -16.00
CA GLU A 171 -5.55 -17.46 -16.88
C GLU A 171 -6.36 -17.22 -18.17
N GLN A 172 -7.57 -16.66 -18.06
CA GLN A 172 -8.39 -16.32 -19.22
C GLN A 172 -7.76 -15.21 -20.09
N MET A 173 -7.18 -14.17 -19.47
CA MET A 173 -6.51 -13.08 -20.20
C MET A 173 -5.34 -13.59 -21.03
N VAL A 174 -4.53 -14.50 -20.47
CA VAL A 174 -3.42 -15.15 -21.17
C VAL A 174 -3.95 -16.04 -22.30
N ALA A 175 -4.98 -16.85 -22.05
CA ALA A 175 -5.58 -17.72 -23.07
C ALA A 175 -6.19 -16.93 -24.25
N ASP A 176 -6.78 -15.77 -23.97
CA ASP A 176 -7.37 -14.88 -24.97
C ASP A 176 -6.34 -14.03 -25.72
N GLY A 177 -5.07 -14.02 -25.28
CA GLY A 177 -4.03 -13.13 -25.82
C GLY A 177 -4.30 -11.64 -25.56
N LYS A 178 -5.04 -11.32 -24.49
CA LYS A 178 -5.43 -9.95 -24.10
C LYS A 178 -4.52 -9.34 -23.03
N ASP A 179 -3.36 -9.95 -22.76
CA ASP A 179 -2.41 -9.47 -21.78
C ASP A 179 -1.45 -8.44 -22.38
N ASP A 180 -1.96 -7.25 -22.71
CA ASP A 180 -1.22 -6.19 -23.40
C ASP A 180 0.03 -5.70 -22.62
N HIS A 181 0.16 -6.07 -21.35
CA HIS A 181 1.23 -5.62 -20.46
C HIS A 181 1.94 -6.75 -19.69
N SER A 182 1.74 -8.00 -20.08
CA SER A 182 2.25 -9.19 -19.36
C SER A 182 1.87 -9.21 -17.86
N ALA A 183 0.84 -8.48 -17.45
CA ALA A 183 0.45 -8.35 -16.05
C ALA A 183 -0.14 -9.67 -15.52
N ALA A 184 -0.93 -10.35 -16.35
CA ALA A 184 -1.50 -11.65 -16.02
C ALA A 184 -0.41 -12.73 -15.98
N GLU A 185 0.51 -12.74 -16.95
CA GLU A 185 1.65 -13.65 -16.96
C GLU A 185 2.54 -13.51 -15.72
N HIS A 186 2.92 -12.27 -15.37
CA HIS A 186 3.77 -11.99 -14.21
C HIS A 186 3.08 -12.37 -12.89
N PHE A 187 1.78 -12.06 -12.76
CA PHE A 187 1.01 -12.44 -11.59
C PHE A 187 0.92 -13.97 -11.43
N LEU A 188 0.64 -14.70 -12.51
CA LEU A 188 0.59 -16.15 -12.49
C LEU A 188 1.96 -16.79 -12.21
N ALA A 189 3.05 -16.20 -12.71
CA ALA A 189 4.40 -16.62 -12.36
C ALA A 189 4.67 -16.44 -10.86
N GLY A 190 4.33 -15.26 -10.31
CA GLY A 190 4.54 -14.96 -8.89
C GLY A 190 3.66 -15.76 -7.93
N LEU A 191 2.50 -16.28 -8.36
CA LEU A 191 1.70 -17.23 -7.58
C LEU A 191 2.31 -18.64 -7.51
N LYS A 192 3.07 -19.04 -8.53
CA LYS A 192 3.66 -20.38 -8.64
C LYS A 192 4.98 -20.51 -7.91
N ASP A 193 5.74 -19.42 -7.79
CA ASP A 193 6.98 -19.35 -7.01
C ASP A 193 6.68 -19.39 -5.50
N ARG A 194 6.35 -20.58 -5.00
CA ARG A 194 6.40 -20.90 -3.58
C ARG A 194 7.75 -21.53 -3.27
N PHE A 195 8.56 -20.80 -2.50
CA PHE A 195 9.47 -21.44 -1.55
C PHE A 195 8.67 -22.18 -0.48
#